data_AF-A0A535DF64-F1
#
_entry.id   AF-A0A535DF64-F1
#
_cell.length_a   1.000
_cell.length_b   1.000
_cell.length_c   1.000
_cell.angle_alpha   90.00
_cell.angle_beta   90.00
_cell.angle_gamma   90.00
#
_symmetry.space_group_name_H-M   'P 1'
#
loop_
_entity.id
_entity.type
_entity.pdbx_description
1 polymer ?
#
loop_
_entity_poly.entity_id
_entity_poly.type
_entity_poly.pdbx_seq_one_letter_code
_entity_poly.pdbx_strand_id
1 'polypeptide(L)'
;MTQVLGQLATHTAALVLYPGLLTVVLFGTVVEAVWVRISEHHWVMPEVRWHRPSAVLATVAIASMLASVQLSAPFNLVPSEERNLIVAAIALGLVAWVELALGIELFGEPGLLLLVQCCWLVAVVGPAVEPQSLRPQVLGAVLVPQLLPLKITAGILYVLCLPALLRVWPVPTTDERRATRRLDAIRALSWWPYCGLFATLFYPPAHDDLGGLARFFGLSVAIAVLCVLAGALMGRSGAAPSRAVYQRAIAPFAALVLGIVVATSLLVR
;
A
#
# COMPACT_ATOMS: atom_id res chain seq x y z
N MET A 1 -25.67 -19.46 17.85
CA MET A 1 -25.62 -18.00 18.16
C MET A 1 -24.32 -17.60 18.85
N THR A 2 -23.85 -18.31 19.88
CA THR A 2 -22.60 -17.96 20.59
C THR A 2 -21.34 -17.99 19.70
N GLN A 3 -21.22 -18.97 18.80
CA GLN A 3 -20.12 -19.02 17.82
C GLN A 3 -20.15 -17.84 16.84
N VAL A 4 -21.33 -17.49 16.32
CA VAL A 4 -21.51 -16.36 15.41
C VAL A 4 -21.18 -15.03 16.10
N LEU A 5 -21.63 -14.84 17.34
CA LEU A 5 -21.29 -13.66 18.14
C LEU A 5 -19.80 -13.59 18.47
N GLY A 6 -19.17 -14.74 18.75
CA GLY A 6 -17.73 -14.83 18.95
C GLY A 6 -16.94 -14.44 17.69
N GLN A 7 -17.31 -14.96 16.52
CA GLN A 7 -16.71 -14.59 15.24
C GLN A 7 -16.90 -13.11 14.92
N LEU A 8 -18.11 -12.57 15.10
CA LEU A 8 -18.37 -11.13 14.93
C LEU A 8 -17.49 -10.28 15.84
N ALA A 9 -17.34 -10.69 17.11
CA ALA A 9 -16.50 -9.97 18.06
C ALA A 9 -15.02 -9.98 17.64
N THR A 10 -14.47 -11.11 17.21
CA THR A 10 -13.07 -11.20 16.77
C THR A 10 -12.80 -10.41 15.49
N HIS A 11 -13.72 -10.45 14.52
CA HIS A 11 -13.62 -9.68 13.28
C HIS A 11 -13.73 -8.19 13.54
N THR A 12 -14.67 -7.78 14.41
CA THR A 12 -14.81 -6.38 14.81
C THR A 12 -13.57 -5.89 15.53
N ALA A 13 -13.02 -6.70 16.44
CA ALA A 13 -11.76 -6.39 17.13
C ALA A 13 -10.59 -6.27 16.16
N ALA A 14 -10.47 -7.15 15.16
CA ALA A 14 -9.42 -7.08 14.14
C ALA A 14 -9.52 -5.78 13.31
N LEU A 15 -10.75 -5.42 12.93
CA LEU A 15 -11.05 -4.22 12.15
C LEU A 15 -10.76 -2.93 12.92
N VAL A 16 -11.02 -2.89 14.23
CA VAL A 16 -10.86 -1.68 15.05
C VAL A 16 -9.46 -1.55 15.63
N LEU A 17 -8.88 -2.63 16.14
CA LEU A 17 -7.62 -2.62 16.89
C LEU A 17 -6.43 -2.90 15.95
N TYR A 18 -5.97 -4.14 15.93
CA TYR A 18 -4.82 -4.57 15.17
C TYR A 18 -5.20 -5.80 14.33
N PRO A 19 -4.84 -5.83 13.04
CA PRO A 19 -4.07 -4.83 12.27
C PRO A 19 -4.91 -3.67 11.71
N GLY A 20 -6.17 -3.49 12.13
CA GLY A 20 -7.13 -2.52 11.57
C GLY A 20 -6.93 -1.06 11.97
N LEU A 21 -8.03 -0.34 12.23
CA LEU A 21 -8.11 1.12 12.27
C LEU A 21 -7.07 1.78 13.18
N LEU A 22 -6.89 1.28 14.41
CA LEU A 22 -5.92 1.86 15.35
C LEU A 22 -4.50 1.81 14.78
N THR A 23 -4.13 0.69 14.16
CA THR A 23 -2.80 0.51 13.56
C THR A 23 -2.63 1.38 12.32
N VAL A 24 -3.67 1.43 11.47
CA VAL A 24 -3.73 2.29 10.28
C VAL A 24 -3.50 3.75 10.66
N VAL A 25 -4.22 4.25 11.67
CA VAL A 25 -4.13 5.64 12.12
C VAL A 25 -2.77 5.92 12.75
N LEU A 26 -2.29 5.09 13.67
CA LEU A 26 -1.01 5.32 14.36
C LEU A 26 0.17 5.30 13.39
N PHE A 27 0.28 4.25 12.56
CA PHE A 27 1.37 4.14 11.58
C PHE A 27 1.27 5.25 10.54
N GLY A 28 0.08 5.45 9.99
CA GLY A 28 -0.20 6.43 8.95
C GLY A 28 0.12 7.86 9.36
N THR A 29 -0.36 8.28 10.53
CA THR A 29 -0.12 9.65 11.02
C THR A 29 1.35 9.93 11.28
N VAL A 30 2.11 8.95 11.82
CA VAL A 30 3.55 9.09 12.05
C VAL A 30 4.30 9.24 10.73
N VAL A 31 4.06 8.34 9.76
CA VAL A 31 4.73 8.40 8.45
C VAL A 31 4.36 9.67 7.69
N GLU A 32 3.10 10.05 7.73
CA GLU A 32 2.60 11.28 7.09
C GLU A 32 3.24 12.54 7.70
N ALA A 33 3.38 12.60 9.02
CA ALA A 33 4.07 13.70 9.70
C ALA A 33 5.56 13.79 9.28
N VAL A 34 6.23 12.66 9.13
CA VAL A 34 7.62 12.60 8.62
C VAL A 34 7.68 13.09 7.16
N TRP A 35 6.75 12.68 6.31
CA TRP A 35 6.68 13.12 4.92
C TRP A 35 6.46 14.63 4.80
N VAL A 36 5.50 15.19 5.55
CA VAL A 36 5.26 16.65 5.59
C VAL A 36 6.52 17.38 6.05
N ARG A 37 7.19 16.90 7.10
CA ARG A 37 8.44 17.48 7.60
C ARG A 37 9.54 17.53 6.53
N ILE A 38 9.74 16.44 5.80
CA ILE A 38 10.79 16.34 4.78
C ILE A 38 10.48 17.25 3.58
N SER A 39 9.21 17.36 3.21
CA SER A 39 8.82 18.12 2.02
C SER A 39 8.72 19.63 2.25
N GLU A 40 8.37 20.08 3.45
CA GLU A 40 8.15 21.50 3.77
C GLU A 40 9.33 22.16 4.49
N HIS A 41 10.32 21.41 4.98
CA HIS A 41 11.47 21.91 5.76
C HIS A 41 11.13 22.69 7.06
N HIS A 42 9.85 22.85 7.44
CA HIS A 42 9.42 23.54 8.66
C HIS A 42 8.49 22.69 9.54
N TRP A 43 8.51 22.95 10.86
CA TRP A 43 7.59 22.33 11.81
C TRP A 43 6.20 22.96 11.66
N VAL A 44 5.29 22.27 10.99
CA VAL A 44 3.87 22.60 11.02
C VAL A 44 3.23 21.65 12.01
N MET A 45 2.73 22.18 13.13
CA MET A 45 1.84 21.39 13.97
C MET A 45 0.60 21.07 13.15
N PRO A 46 0.17 19.79 13.11
CA PRO A 46 -1.01 19.43 12.37
C PRO A 46 -2.22 20.11 12.98
N GLU A 47 -2.83 21.05 12.25
CA GLU A 47 -4.20 21.45 12.53
C GLU A 47 -5.10 20.27 12.15
N VAL A 48 -5.32 19.38 13.11
CA VAL A 48 -6.35 18.35 13.03
C VAL A 48 -7.69 19.07 13.09
N ARG A 49 -8.14 19.58 11.95
CA ARG A 49 -9.50 20.06 11.79
C ARG A 49 -10.40 18.83 11.90
N TRP A 50 -10.92 18.56 13.10
CA TRP A 50 -12.11 17.73 13.34
C TRP A 50 -13.31 18.36 12.64
N HIS A 51 -13.32 18.37 11.31
CA HIS A 51 -14.55 18.50 10.54
C HIS A 51 -15.26 17.15 10.59
N ARG A 52 -16.59 17.16 10.51
CA ARG A 52 -17.38 15.92 10.45
C ARG A 52 -16.77 14.97 9.41
N PRO A 53 -16.61 13.68 9.72
CA PRO A 53 -16.03 12.73 8.77
C PRO A 53 -16.84 12.80 7.48
N SER A 54 -16.19 13.20 6.39
CA SER A 54 -16.83 13.17 5.08
C SER A 54 -17.11 11.71 4.72
N ALA A 55 -18.17 11.46 3.95
CA ALA A 55 -18.49 10.12 3.48
C ALA A 55 -17.28 9.47 2.77
N VAL A 56 -16.47 10.28 2.09
CA VAL A 56 -15.22 9.84 1.47
C VAL A 56 -14.21 9.33 2.50
N LEU A 57 -13.94 10.09 3.56
CA LEU A 57 -12.99 9.67 4.59
C LEU A 57 -13.44 8.37 5.27
N ALA A 58 -14.75 8.22 5.49
CA ALA A 58 -15.33 6.98 6.01
C ALA A 58 -15.10 5.80 5.05
N THR A 59 -15.34 5.99 3.74
CA THR A 59 -15.08 4.96 2.73
C THR A 59 -13.61 4.56 2.69
N VAL A 60 -12.69 5.53 2.71
CA VAL A 60 -11.24 5.26 2.76
C VAL A 60 -10.88 4.51 4.03
N ALA A 61 -11.39 4.93 5.19
CA ALA A 61 -11.12 4.26 6.46
C ALA A 61 -11.60 2.81 6.44
N ILE A 62 -12.82 2.55 5.98
CA ILE A 62 -13.38 1.20 5.86
C ILE A 62 -12.55 0.36 4.89
N ALA A 63 -12.21 0.89 3.71
CA ALA A 63 -11.40 0.19 2.73
C ALA A 63 -9.99 -0.12 3.26
N SER A 64 -9.34 0.83 3.93
CA SER A 64 -8.04 0.62 4.58
C SER A 64 -8.12 -0.42 5.70
N MET A 65 -9.17 -0.40 6.53
CA MET A 65 -9.41 -1.43 7.55
C MET A 65 -9.56 -2.81 6.92
N LEU A 66 -10.40 -2.91 5.89
CA LEU A 66 -10.62 -4.16 5.15
C LEU A 66 -9.33 -4.69 4.54
N ALA A 67 -8.52 -3.85 3.91
CA ALA A 67 -7.22 -4.24 3.37
C ALA A 67 -6.26 -4.70 4.47
N SER A 68 -6.26 -4.01 5.62
CA SER A 68 -5.34 -4.28 6.73
C SER A 68 -5.61 -5.62 7.41
N VAL A 69 -6.87 -6.03 7.55
CA VAL A 69 -7.20 -7.34 8.13
C VAL A 69 -6.85 -8.51 7.21
N GLN A 70 -6.63 -8.27 5.91
CA GLN A 70 -6.15 -9.30 4.98
C GLN A 70 -4.64 -9.58 5.10
N LEU A 71 -3.90 -8.76 5.86
CA LEU A 71 -2.45 -8.89 5.97
C LEU A 71 -2.04 -10.17 6.71
N SER A 72 -0.86 -10.70 6.40
CA SER A 72 -0.22 -11.77 7.19
C SER A 72 0.46 -11.22 8.46
N ALA A 73 -0.14 -10.20 9.06
CA ALA A 73 0.36 -9.57 10.29
C ALA A 73 0.29 -10.56 11.48
N PRO A 74 1.36 -10.68 12.30
CA PRO A 74 1.39 -11.53 13.49
C PRO A 74 0.32 -11.12 14.50
N PHE A 75 -0.35 -12.06 15.17
CA PHE A 75 -1.48 -11.81 16.10
C PHE A 75 -2.73 -11.19 15.46
N ASN A 76 -2.87 -11.24 14.13
CA ASN A 76 -4.11 -10.85 13.49
C ASN A 76 -5.24 -11.83 13.86
N LEU A 77 -6.31 -11.30 14.45
CA LEU A 77 -7.45 -12.07 14.96
C LEU A 77 -8.30 -12.72 13.86
N VAL A 78 -8.18 -12.28 12.60
CA VAL A 78 -8.84 -12.94 11.47
C VAL A 78 -8.09 -14.22 11.11
N PRO A 79 -8.73 -15.40 11.07
CA PRO A 79 -8.11 -16.65 10.65
C PRO A 79 -7.39 -16.55 9.31
N SER A 80 -6.25 -17.22 9.15
CA SER A 80 -5.46 -17.19 7.91
C SER A 80 -6.23 -17.71 6.69
N GLU A 81 -7.19 -18.61 6.89
CA GLU A 81 -8.01 -19.21 5.84
C GLU A 81 -9.01 -18.22 5.22
N GLU A 82 -9.41 -17.20 5.98
CA GLU A 82 -10.39 -16.19 5.58
C GLU A 82 -9.73 -14.98 4.91
N ARG A 83 -8.41 -14.88 4.98
CA ARG A 83 -7.63 -13.77 4.41
C ARG A 83 -7.46 -13.97 2.90
N ASN A 84 -7.75 -12.93 2.13
CA ASN A 84 -7.78 -12.98 0.68
C ASN A 84 -7.09 -11.76 0.06
N LEU A 85 -6.11 -12.03 -0.79
CA LEU A 85 -5.36 -11.03 -1.52
C LEU A 85 -6.24 -10.16 -2.44
N ILE A 86 -7.24 -10.75 -3.08
CA ILE A 86 -8.14 -10.02 -3.98
C ILE A 86 -8.93 -8.98 -3.20
N VAL A 87 -9.39 -9.32 -1.99
CA VAL A 87 -10.09 -8.37 -1.12
C VAL A 87 -9.18 -7.20 -0.75
N ALA A 88 -7.92 -7.47 -0.41
CA ALA A 88 -6.93 -6.42 -0.14
C ALA A 88 -6.69 -5.52 -1.36
N ALA A 89 -6.53 -6.13 -2.53
CA ALA A 89 -6.26 -5.43 -3.79
C ALA A 89 -7.44 -4.55 -4.23
N ILE A 90 -8.67 -5.06 -4.13
CA ILE A 90 -9.89 -4.30 -4.43
C ILE A 90 -10.04 -3.15 -3.44
N ALA A 91 -9.87 -3.40 -2.14
CA ALA A 91 -10.01 -2.36 -1.13
C ALA A 91 -8.99 -1.22 -1.33
N LEU A 92 -7.72 -1.54 -1.56
CA LEU A 92 -6.70 -0.53 -1.89
C LEU A 92 -6.95 0.16 -3.23
N GLY A 93 -7.46 -0.57 -4.23
CA GLY A 93 -7.93 0.03 -5.48
C GLY A 93 -9.01 1.08 -5.22
N LEU A 94 -10.03 0.75 -4.44
CA LEU A 94 -11.10 1.70 -4.08
C LEU A 94 -10.54 2.94 -3.39
N VAL A 95 -9.55 2.80 -2.50
CA VAL A 95 -8.87 3.95 -1.88
C VAL A 95 -8.27 4.85 -2.96
N ALA A 96 -7.48 4.30 -3.89
CA ALA A 96 -6.86 5.05 -4.99
C ALA A 96 -7.89 5.71 -5.93
N TRP A 97 -9.03 5.07 -6.18
CA TRP A 97 -10.11 5.61 -7.02
C TRP A 97 -10.90 6.73 -6.34
N VAL A 98 -11.24 6.58 -5.06
CA VAL A 98 -11.90 7.62 -4.25
C VAL A 98 -11.01 8.85 -4.20
N GLU A 99 -9.72 8.62 -4.00
CA GLU A 99 -8.68 9.60 -4.10
C GLU A 99 -8.69 10.30 -5.48
N LEU A 100 -8.67 9.56 -6.59
CA LEU A 100 -8.67 10.11 -7.96
C LEU A 100 -9.91 10.99 -8.21
N ALA A 101 -11.09 10.52 -7.78
CA ALA A 101 -12.36 11.23 -7.95
C ALA A 101 -12.38 12.59 -7.25
N LEU A 102 -11.68 12.73 -6.11
CA LEU A 102 -11.53 14.00 -5.41
C LEU A 102 -10.40 14.89 -5.96
N GLY A 103 -9.47 14.31 -6.72
CA GLY A 103 -8.23 14.96 -7.14
C GLY A 103 -8.18 15.35 -8.62
N ILE A 104 -9.32 15.34 -9.34
CA ILE A 104 -9.37 15.61 -10.79
C ILE A 104 -8.73 16.96 -11.14
N GLU A 105 -8.79 17.95 -10.23
CA GLU A 105 -8.14 19.26 -10.40
C GLU A 105 -6.64 19.25 -10.04
N LEU A 106 -6.19 18.34 -9.16
CA LEU A 106 -4.81 18.24 -8.68
C LEU A 106 -3.91 17.39 -9.58
N PHE A 107 -4.48 16.46 -10.35
CA PHE A 107 -3.75 15.55 -11.22
C PHE A 107 -4.04 15.87 -12.68
N GLY A 108 -3.12 16.58 -13.32
CA GLY A 108 -3.25 16.93 -14.74
C GLY A 108 -3.37 15.76 -15.72
N GLU A 109 -3.18 14.50 -15.27
CA GLU A 109 -3.29 13.30 -16.12
C GLU A 109 -3.79 12.06 -15.32
N PRO A 110 -5.11 11.80 -15.22
CA PRO A 110 -5.66 10.63 -14.52
C PRO A 110 -5.20 9.28 -15.13
N GLY A 111 -4.82 9.27 -16.41
CA GLY A 111 -4.36 8.07 -17.11
C GLY A 111 -3.08 7.46 -16.53
N LEU A 112 -2.18 8.28 -15.98
CA LEU A 112 -0.93 7.76 -15.40
C LEU A 112 -1.18 7.00 -14.09
N LEU A 113 -2.08 7.50 -13.23
CA LEU A 113 -2.44 6.82 -11.99
C LEU A 113 -3.14 5.49 -12.28
N LEU A 114 -4.02 5.45 -13.29
CA LEU A 114 -4.65 4.20 -13.73
C LEU A 114 -3.60 3.20 -14.23
N LEU A 115 -2.65 3.64 -15.05
CA LEU A 115 -1.55 2.80 -15.52
C LEU A 115 -0.72 2.24 -14.35
N VAL A 116 -0.34 3.08 -13.39
CA VAL A 116 0.40 2.67 -12.19
C VAL A 116 -0.42 1.68 -11.37
N GLN A 117 -1.72 1.91 -11.20
CA GLN A 117 -2.61 1.00 -10.48
C GLN A 117 -2.68 -0.38 -11.17
N CYS A 118 -2.79 -0.41 -12.50
CA CYS A 118 -2.74 -1.66 -13.27
C CYS A 118 -1.39 -2.37 -13.11
N CYS A 119 -0.28 -1.64 -13.16
CA CYS A 119 1.06 -2.20 -12.98
C CYS A 119 1.26 -2.73 -11.55
N TRP A 120 0.71 -2.03 -10.55
CA TRP A 120 0.70 -2.49 -9.18
C TRP A 120 -0.13 -3.76 -9.00
N LEU A 121 -1.30 -3.86 -9.65
CA LEU A 121 -2.09 -5.09 -9.66
C LEU A 121 -1.32 -6.28 -10.26
N VAL A 122 -0.53 -6.05 -11.32
CA VAL A 122 0.37 -7.08 -11.87
C VAL A 122 1.41 -7.51 -10.83
N ALA A 123 2.01 -6.57 -10.10
CA ALA A 123 2.95 -6.89 -9.03
C ALA A 123 2.32 -7.67 -7.86
N VAL A 124 1.05 -7.38 -7.55
CA VAL A 124 0.30 -8.03 -6.47
C VAL A 124 -0.15 -9.44 -6.87
N VAL A 125 -0.75 -9.58 -8.05
CA VAL A 125 -1.40 -10.82 -8.50
C VAL A 125 -0.43 -11.76 -9.20
N GLY A 126 0.61 -11.25 -9.86
CA GLY A 126 1.59 -12.05 -10.60
C GLY A 126 2.19 -13.20 -9.77
N PRO A 127 2.70 -12.94 -8.56
CA PRO A 127 3.21 -13.98 -7.67
C PRO A 127 2.18 -15.02 -7.21
N ALA A 128 0.87 -14.74 -7.36
CA ALA A 128 -0.21 -15.65 -6.96
C ALA A 128 -0.59 -16.68 -8.03
N VAL A 129 -0.14 -16.50 -9.27
CA VAL A 129 -0.48 -17.37 -10.40
C VAL A 129 0.08 -18.78 -10.21
N GLU A 130 1.36 -18.87 -9.84
CA GLU A 130 2.09 -20.14 -9.65
C GLU A 130 1.60 -20.98 -8.48
N PRO A 131 1.53 -20.45 -7.24
CA PRO A 131 1.03 -21.21 -6.11
C PRO A 131 -0.49 -21.46 -6.17
N GLN A 132 -1.19 -20.91 -7.19
CA GLN A 132 -2.64 -21.01 -7.39
C GLN A 132 -3.43 -20.68 -6.10
N SER A 133 -2.87 -19.78 -5.29
CA SER A 133 -3.38 -19.45 -3.97
C SER A 133 -3.51 -17.96 -3.84
N LEU A 134 -4.70 -17.52 -3.43
CA LEU A 134 -4.98 -16.12 -3.13
C LEU A 134 -4.75 -15.79 -1.66
N ARG A 135 -4.20 -16.74 -0.90
CA ARG A 135 -3.89 -16.56 0.52
C ARG A 135 -2.58 -15.80 0.67
N PRO A 136 -2.58 -14.59 1.26
CA PRO A 136 -1.38 -13.76 1.36
C PRO A 136 -0.20 -14.45 2.07
N GLN A 137 -0.50 -15.30 3.06
CA GLN A 137 0.49 -16.02 3.87
C GLN A 137 1.25 -17.05 3.03
N VAL A 138 0.55 -17.73 2.12
CA VAL A 138 1.13 -18.76 1.26
C VAL A 138 2.13 -18.10 0.31
N LEU A 139 1.75 -16.97 -0.29
CA LEU A 139 2.61 -16.19 -1.20
C LEU A 139 3.90 -15.72 -0.53
N GLY A 140 3.79 -15.19 0.69
CA GLY A 140 4.94 -14.81 1.50
C GLY A 140 5.87 -16.00 1.77
N ALA A 141 5.31 -17.16 2.10
CA ALA A 141 6.02 -18.39 2.46
C ALA A 141 6.68 -19.11 1.27
N VAL A 142 6.24 -18.86 0.02
CA VAL A 142 6.87 -19.47 -1.16
C VAL A 142 8.32 -18.99 -1.28
N LEU A 143 9.24 -19.92 -1.06
CA LEU A 143 10.70 -19.77 -1.20
C LEU A 143 11.25 -20.72 -2.28
N VAL A 144 10.43 -21.07 -3.28
CA VAL A 144 10.87 -21.91 -4.40
C VAL A 144 11.90 -21.13 -5.21
N PRO A 145 13.14 -21.63 -5.38
CA PRO A 145 14.21 -20.88 -6.05
C PRO A 145 13.85 -20.38 -7.46
N GLN A 146 13.05 -21.17 -8.20
CA GLN A 146 12.58 -20.84 -9.54
C GLN A 146 11.60 -19.65 -9.57
N LEU A 147 10.90 -19.39 -8.46
CA LEU A 147 9.93 -18.30 -8.32
C LEU A 147 10.53 -17.03 -7.69
N LEU A 148 11.79 -17.10 -7.22
CA LEU A 148 12.48 -15.95 -6.65
C LEU A 148 12.65 -14.78 -7.63
N PRO A 149 13.02 -14.99 -8.92
CA PRO A 149 13.14 -13.88 -9.87
C PRO A 149 11.81 -13.14 -10.06
N LEU A 150 10.70 -13.88 -10.12
CA LEU A 150 9.36 -13.31 -10.19
C LEU A 150 9.05 -12.50 -8.93
N LYS A 151 9.31 -13.07 -7.74
CA LYS A 151 9.05 -12.39 -6.46
C LYS A 151 9.86 -11.10 -6.32
N ILE A 152 11.13 -11.12 -6.73
CA ILE A 152 12.02 -9.95 -6.68
C ILE A 152 11.54 -8.87 -7.67
N THR A 153 11.30 -9.24 -8.92
CA THR A 153 10.89 -8.27 -9.96
C THR A 153 9.51 -7.68 -9.67
N ALA A 154 8.55 -8.49 -9.22
CA ALA A 154 7.25 -8.02 -8.75
C ALA A 154 7.39 -7.13 -7.51
N GLY A 155 8.27 -7.47 -6.56
CA GLY A 155 8.54 -6.63 -5.39
C GLY A 155 9.12 -5.26 -5.76
N ILE A 156 10.06 -5.22 -6.70
CA ILE A 156 10.59 -3.96 -7.24
C ILE A 156 9.48 -3.15 -7.89
N LEU A 157 8.66 -3.78 -8.75
CA LEU A 157 7.54 -3.11 -9.42
C LEU A 157 6.55 -2.53 -8.39
N TYR A 158 6.23 -3.29 -7.34
CA TYR A 158 5.37 -2.84 -6.25
C TYR A 158 5.90 -1.54 -5.64
N VAL A 159 7.18 -1.52 -5.24
CA VAL A 159 7.82 -0.35 -4.61
C VAL A 159 7.88 0.83 -5.57
N LEU A 160 8.12 0.60 -6.86
CA LEU A 160 8.12 1.66 -7.88
C LEU A 160 6.74 2.30 -8.07
N CYS A 161 5.65 1.56 -7.85
CA CYS A 161 4.29 2.09 -7.93
C CYS A 161 3.90 2.93 -6.70
N LEU A 162 4.47 2.64 -5.52
CA LEU A 162 4.05 3.23 -4.25
C LEU A 162 4.07 4.77 -4.20
N PRO A 163 5.11 5.49 -4.68
CA PRO A 163 5.13 6.95 -4.57
C PRO A 163 3.97 7.64 -5.31
N ALA A 164 3.53 7.06 -6.42
CA ALA A 164 2.39 7.55 -7.18
C ALA A 164 1.05 7.16 -6.53
N LEU A 165 0.91 5.91 -6.04
CA LEU A 165 -0.30 5.45 -5.35
C LEU A 165 -0.54 6.17 -4.03
N LEU A 166 0.52 6.42 -3.27
CA LEU A 166 0.47 7.16 -2.02
C LEU A 166 0.55 8.68 -2.23
N ARG A 167 0.53 9.19 -3.47
CA ARG A 167 0.55 10.63 -3.76
C ARG A 167 1.70 11.38 -3.09
N VAL A 168 2.81 10.69 -2.91
CA VAL A 168 4.07 11.29 -2.51
C VAL A 168 4.64 12.05 -3.72
N TRP A 169 4.28 11.62 -4.93
CA TRP A 169 4.58 12.29 -6.19
C TRP A 169 3.41 12.21 -7.20
N PRO A 170 3.18 13.23 -8.06
CA PRO A 170 3.88 14.52 -8.11
C PRO A 170 3.57 15.40 -6.90
N VAL A 171 4.58 16.14 -6.44
CA VAL A 171 4.41 17.19 -5.42
C VAL A 171 3.69 18.37 -6.09
N PRO A 172 2.52 18.81 -5.61
CA PRO A 172 1.85 19.99 -6.15
C PRO A 172 2.79 21.20 -6.06
N THR A 173 2.92 21.97 -7.15
CA THR A 173 3.76 23.18 -7.17
C THR A 173 3.10 24.30 -6.38
N THR A 174 3.88 24.92 -5.49
CA THR A 174 3.54 25.91 -4.46
C THR A 174 2.99 27.26 -4.95
N ASP A 175 2.50 27.38 -6.19
CA ASP A 175 1.92 28.65 -6.65
C ASP A 175 0.55 28.94 -5.98
N GLU A 176 -0.03 27.95 -5.30
CA GLU A 176 -1.15 28.09 -4.36
C GLU A 176 -0.68 28.51 -2.96
N ARG A 177 0.00 29.66 -2.86
CA ARG A 177 0.72 30.22 -1.68
C ARG A 177 -0.07 30.45 -0.37
N ARG A 178 -1.18 29.77 -0.06
CA ARG A 178 -1.90 29.95 1.23
C ARG A 178 -2.34 28.69 1.98
N ALA A 179 -2.07 27.49 1.47
CA ALA A 179 -2.32 26.26 2.23
C ALA A 179 -0.98 25.63 2.61
N THR A 180 -0.49 25.91 3.83
CA THR A 180 0.54 25.10 4.49
C THR A 180 0.20 23.63 4.26
N ARG A 181 1.12 22.82 3.70
CA ARG A 181 0.84 21.42 3.34
C ARG A 181 0.45 20.64 4.60
N ARG A 182 -0.86 20.41 4.75
CA ARG A 182 -1.47 19.80 5.94
C ARG A 182 -1.28 18.28 5.91
N LEU A 183 -1.38 17.62 7.07
CA LEU A 183 -1.51 16.16 7.11
C LEU A 183 -2.72 15.76 6.26
N ASP A 184 -2.48 14.94 5.24
CA ASP A 184 -3.54 14.39 4.43
C ASP A 184 -4.08 13.13 5.13
N ALA A 185 -5.28 13.22 5.70
CA ALA A 185 -5.89 12.11 6.42
C ALA A 185 -6.14 10.89 5.52
N ILE A 186 -6.41 11.10 4.23
CA ILE A 186 -6.65 10.00 3.29
C ILE A 186 -5.33 9.27 3.02
N ARG A 187 -4.25 10.02 2.76
CA ARG A 187 -2.90 9.45 2.61
C ARG A 187 -2.40 8.79 3.89
N ALA A 188 -2.68 9.38 5.05
CA ALA A 188 -2.38 8.77 6.35
C ALA A 188 -3.01 7.37 6.46
N LEU A 189 -4.28 7.23 6.09
CA LEU A 189 -5.00 5.95 6.15
C LEU A 189 -4.51 4.91 5.13
N SER A 190 -3.77 5.30 4.08
CA SER A 190 -3.31 4.37 3.05
C SER A 190 -1.90 3.82 3.30
N TRP A 191 -1.05 4.51 4.07
CA TRP A 191 0.32 4.05 4.36
C TRP A 191 0.40 2.62 4.91
N TRP A 192 -0.34 2.32 5.98
CA TRP A 192 -0.30 1.01 6.62
C TRP A 192 -0.72 -0.13 5.70
N PRO A 193 -1.90 -0.11 5.04
CA PRO A 193 -2.31 -1.24 4.21
C PRO A 193 -1.40 -1.45 2.99
N TYR A 194 -0.82 -0.40 2.39
CA TYR A 194 0.18 -0.57 1.33
C TYR A 194 1.50 -1.16 1.85
N CYS A 195 2.09 -0.58 2.90
CA CYS A 195 3.37 -1.06 3.43
C CYS A 195 3.26 -2.45 4.08
N GLY A 196 2.16 -2.74 4.77
CA GLY A 196 1.85 -4.04 5.34
C GLY A 196 1.61 -5.10 4.29
N LEU A 197 0.96 -4.76 3.17
CA LEU A 197 0.72 -5.70 2.07
C LEU A 197 2.03 -6.09 1.38
N PHE A 198 2.97 -5.16 1.22
CA PHE A 198 4.31 -5.50 0.74
C PHE A 198 5.00 -6.53 1.64
N ALA A 199 5.05 -6.25 2.96
CA ALA A 199 5.65 -7.17 3.93
C ALA A 199 4.97 -8.55 3.90
N THR A 200 3.66 -8.56 3.67
CA THR A 200 2.85 -9.77 3.57
C THR A 200 3.18 -10.63 2.33
N LEU A 201 3.37 -10.01 1.16
CA LEU A 201 3.51 -10.71 -0.11
C LEU A 201 4.95 -11.15 -0.40
N PHE A 202 5.93 -10.30 -0.08
CA PHE A 202 7.30 -10.48 -0.54
C PHE A 202 8.21 -11.07 0.53
N TYR A 203 7.74 -11.22 1.77
CA TYR A 203 8.49 -11.85 2.85
C TYR A 203 7.71 -13.00 3.49
N PRO A 204 8.41 -14.02 4.01
CA PRO A 204 7.77 -15.10 4.76
C PRO A 204 6.91 -14.56 5.90
N PRO A 205 5.72 -15.16 6.14
CA PRO A 205 4.88 -14.77 7.26
C PRO A 205 5.67 -14.88 8.55
N ALA A 206 5.59 -13.83 9.36
CA ALA A 206 6.22 -13.80 10.66
C ALA A 206 5.47 -14.74 11.62
N HIS A 207 6.20 -15.35 12.56
CA HIS A 207 5.59 -16.14 13.62
C HIS A 207 4.79 -15.23 14.56
N ASP A 208 3.83 -15.80 15.28
CA ASP A 208 3.05 -15.10 16.30
C ASP A 208 3.86 -14.94 17.60
N ASP A 209 4.99 -14.25 17.48
CA ASP A 209 5.91 -13.89 18.56
C ASP A 209 6.39 -12.44 18.42
N LEU A 210 7.05 -11.91 19.45
CA LEU A 210 7.55 -10.54 19.44
C LEU A 210 8.59 -10.30 18.34
N GLY A 211 9.39 -11.32 18.01
CA GLY A 211 10.36 -11.25 16.91
C GLY A 211 9.68 -11.13 15.55
N GLY A 212 8.63 -11.92 15.32
CA GLY A 212 7.78 -11.82 14.15
C GLY A 212 7.11 -10.46 14.01
N LEU A 213 6.57 -9.93 15.11
CA LEU A 213 5.98 -8.58 15.15
C LEU A 213 7.01 -7.51 14.74
N ALA A 214 8.20 -7.54 15.35
CA ALA A 214 9.28 -6.60 15.05
C ALA A 214 9.73 -6.68 13.59
N ARG A 215 9.81 -7.89 13.02
CA ARG A 215 10.14 -8.09 11.60
C ARG A 215 9.08 -7.52 10.68
N PHE A 216 7.80 -7.79 10.94
CA PHE A 216 6.70 -7.31 10.11
C PHE A 216 6.66 -5.78 10.09
N PHE A 217 6.65 -5.16 11.27
CA PHE A 217 6.70 -3.69 11.39
C PHE A 217 7.98 -3.10 10.80
N GLY A 218 9.13 -3.73 11.04
CA GLY A 218 10.41 -3.28 10.49
C GLY A 218 10.41 -3.24 8.96
N LEU A 219 9.85 -4.26 8.31
CA LEU A 219 9.67 -4.28 6.85
C LEU A 219 8.69 -3.20 6.38
N SER A 220 7.54 -3.05 7.03
CA SER A 220 6.57 -2.00 6.69
C SER A 220 7.16 -0.60 6.83
N VAL A 221 7.93 -0.34 7.89
CA VAL A 221 8.66 0.91 8.10
C VAL A 221 9.72 1.11 7.02
N ALA A 222 10.50 0.08 6.67
CA ALA A 222 11.52 0.17 5.63
C ALA A 222 10.90 0.59 4.27
N ILE A 223 9.75 0.04 3.92
CA ILE A 223 9.03 0.42 2.69
C ILE A 223 8.48 1.84 2.76
N ALA A 224 7.92 2.24 3.91
CA ALA A 224 7.48 3.62 4.11
C ALA A 224 8.66 4.60 3.93
N VAL A 225 9.82 4.31 4.51
CA VAL A 225 11.04 5.10 4.36
C VAL A 225 11.51 5.15 2.91
N LEU A 226 11.54 4.03 2.19
CA LEU A 226 11.90 4.00 0.77
C LEU A 226 10.96 4.86 -0.08
N CYS A 227 9.65 4.79 0.17
CA CYS A 227 8.65 5.59 -0.53
C CYS A 227 8.84 7.09 -0.25
N VAL A 228 9.05 7.46 1.01
CA VAL A 228 9.36 8.84 1.43
C VAL A 228 10.63 9.36 0.78
N LEU A 229 11.70 8.57 0.74
CA LEU A 229 12.98 8.93 0.10
C LEU A 229 12.81 9.09 -1.41
N ALA A 230 12.14 8.15 -2.08
CA ALA A 230 11.86 8.22 -3.51
C ALA A 230 11.05 9.48 -3.84
N GLY A 231 10.02 9.76 -3.07
CA GLY A 231 9.23 10.98 -3.14
C GLY A 231 10.06 12.27 -3.01
N ALA A 232 10.93 12.34 -2.01
CA ALA A 232 11.78 13.49 -1.76
C ALA A 232 12.79 13.71 -2.90
N LEU A 233 13.39 12.63 -3.42
CA LEU A 233 14.30 12.69 -4.57
C LEU A 233 13.58 13.17 -5.83
N MET A 234 12.39 12.62 -6.12
CA MET A 234 11.58 13.02 -7.27
C MET A 234 11.07 14.46 -7.15
N GLY A 235 10.74 14.90 -5.93
CA GLY A 235 10.41 16.29 -5.63
C GLY A 235 11.56 17.25 -5.97
N ARG A 236 12.81 16.85 -5.69
CA ARG A 236 14.01 17.63 -6.05
C ARG A 236 14.28 17.67 -7.55
N SER A 237 14.02 16.57 -8.27
CA SER A 237 14.25 16.50 -9.72
C SER A 237 13.20 17.27 -10.54
N GLY A 238 12.05 17.60 -9.95
CA GLY A 238 10.94 18.27 -10.62
C GLY A 238 9.93 17.30 -11.24
N ALA A 239 8.67 17.73 -11.35
CA ALA A 239 7.56 16.86 -11.75
C ALA A 239 7.65 16.36 -13.21
N ALA A 240 8.11 17.20 -14.14
CA ALA A 240 8.18 16.83 -15.56
C ALA A 240 9.17 15.67 -15.88
N PRO A 241 10.45 15.71 -15.44
CA PRO A 241 11.39 14.63 -15.73
C PRO A 241 11.00 13.32 -15.04
N SER A 242 10.54 13.37 -13.78
CA SER A 242 10.04 12.18 -13.08
C SER A 242 8.83 11.55 -13.78
N ARG A 243 7.95 12.36 -14.38
CA ARG A 243 6.79 11.87 -15.15
C ARG A 243 7.22 11.12 -16.41
N ALA A 244 8.14 11.71 -17.17
CA ALA A 244 8.67 11.07 -18.37
C ALA A 244 9.34 9.73 -18.03
N VAL A 245 10.05 9.64 -16.89
CA VAL A 245 10.63 8.39 -16.40
C VAL A 245 9.54 7.38 -16.04
N TYR A 246 8.51 7.76 -15.29
CA TYR A 246 7.41 6.86 -14.91
C TYR A 246 6.68 6.29 -16.13
N GLN A 247 6.31 7.16 -17.08
CA GLN A 247 5.64 6.74 -18.32
C GLN A 247 6.49 5.80 -19.16
N ARG A 248 7.81 6.04 -19.24
CA ARG A 248 8.72 5.23 -20.06
C ARG A 248 9.19 3.95 -19.37
N ALA A 249 9.26 3.90 -18.04
CA ALA A 249 9.87 2.80 -17.32
C ALA A 249 8.87 1.82 -16.70
N ILE A 250 7.74 2.31 -16.18
CA ILE A 250 6.80 1.44 -15.43
C ILE A 250 6.10 0.44 -16.33
N ALA A 251 5.56 0.89 -17.48
CA ALA A 251 4.88 0.01 -18.42
C ALA A 251 5.77 -1.13 -18.95
N PRO A 252 7.00 -0.88 -19.46
CA PRO A 252 7.85 -1.98 -19.92
C PRO A 252 8.33 -2.87 -18.77
N PHE A 253 8.56 -2.33 -17.57
CA PHE A 253 8.91 -3.15 -16.42
C PHE A 253 7.75 -4.06 -16.00
N ALA A 254 6.52 -3.56 -16.03
CA ALA A 254 5.32 -4.38 -15.81
C ALA A 254 5.14 -5.45 -16.89
N ALA A 255 5.40 -5.13 -18.16
CA ALA A 255 5.39 -6.10 -19.25
C ALA A 255 6.46 -7.18 -19.06
N LEU A 256 7.65 -6.82 -18.57
CA LEU A 256 8.71 -7.77 -18.22
C LEU A 256 8.27 -8.70 -17.07
N VAL A 257 7.69 -8.15 -16.00
CA VAL A 257 7.14 -8.96 -14.90
C VAL A 257 6.08 -9.92 -15.42
N LEU A 258 5.16 -9.45 -16.27
CA LEU A 258 4.14 -10.29 -16.90
C LEU A 258 4.75 -11.39 -17.77
N GLY A 259 5.80 -11.08 -18.54
CA GLY A 259 6.55 -12.06 -19.31
C GLY A 259 7.20 -13.13 -18.44
N ILE A 260 7.75 -12.75 -17.29
CA ILE A 260 8.28 -13.70 -16.29
C ILE A 260 7.16 -14.58 -15.75
N VAL A 261 6.01 -14.02 -15.38
CA VAL A 261 4.83 -14.80 -14.92
C VAL A 261 4.42 -15.85 -15.96
N VAL A 262 4.33 -15.45 -17.24
CA VAL A 262 3.96 -16.38 -18.31
C VAL A 262 5.03 -17.47 -18.49
N ALA A 263 6.31 -17.10 -18.48
CA ALA A 263 7.40 -18.04 -18.62
C ALA A 263 7.46 -19.04 -17.46
N THR A 264 7.32 -18.60 -16.21
CA THR A 264 7.26 -19.51 -15.06
C THR A 264 6.07 -20.45 -15.18
N SER A 265 4.92 -19.96 -15.65
CA SER A 265 3.69 -20.76 -15.72
C SER A 265 3.75 -21.85 -16.77
N LEU A 266 4.52 -21.63 -17.84
CA LEU A 266 4.80 -22.63 -18.86
C LEU A 266 5.85 -23.66 -18.40
N LEU A 267 6.81 -23.26 -17.55
CA LEU A 267 7.90 -24.11 -17.09
C LEU A 267 7.51 -25.05 -15.93
N VAL A 268 6.51 -24.66 -15.14
CA VAL A 268 6.04 -25.44 -13.97
C VAL A 268 4.90 -26.41 -14.33
N ARG A 269 4.30 -26.27 -15.52
CA ARG A 269 3.34 -27.23 -16.10
C ARG A 269 4.05 -28.43 -16.72
#